data_AF-A0A953TR44-F1
#
_entry.id   AF-A0A953TR44-F1
#
_cell.length_a   1.000
_cell.length_b   1.000
_cell.length_c   1.000
_cell.angle_alpha   90.00
_cell.angle_beta   90.00
_cell.angle_gamma   90.00
#
_symmetry.space_group_name_H-M   'P 1'
#
loop_
_entity.id
_entity.type
_entity.pdbx_description
1 polymer ?
#
loop_
_entity_poly.entity_id
_entity_poly.type
_entity_poly.pdbx_seq_one_letter_code
_entity_poly.pdbx_strand_id
1 'polypeptide(L)'
;MNCNNIRELLPDLAAGISTGTPEVEKHIASCVTCAAKLQGLQQTMALLDEWKAPEPSPYFDTRLEARFREEVARPATGWLHWLRRPAWAMSLAAVLVAGAVVVGTRSYTTSYIIQTDAIPTEAPKLSVPVLPGTAVGDLQALERNNELYADFDMLDELQVQDDVTANP
;
A
#
# COMPACT_ATOMS: atom_id res chain seq x y z
N MET A 1 9.81 -17.75 -19.63
CA MET A 1 10.28 -17.54 -18.24
C MET A 1 11.72 -18.04 -18.08
N ASN A 2 12.57 -17.31 -17.35
CA ASN A 2 13.96 -17.73 -17.06
C ASN A 2 14.01 -18.63 -15.80
N CYS A 3 14.99 -19.53 -15.74
CA CYS A 3 15.28 -20.37 -14.59
C CYS A 3 15.55 -19.56 -13.31
N ASN A 4 16.16 -18.37 -13.41
CA ASN A 4 16.46 -17.55 -12.22
C ASN A 4 15.18 -17.12 -11.51
N ASN A 5 14.24 -16.53 -12.23
CA ASN A 5 12.96 -16.09 -11.68
C ASN A 5 12.18 -17.25 -11.06
N ILE A 6 12.23 -18.43 -11.68
CA ILE A 6 11.51 -19.60 -11.15
C ILE A 6 12.17 -20.15 -9.90
N ARG A 7 13.51 -20.16 -9.82
CA ARG A 7 14.25 -20.63 -8.64
C ARG A 7 13.90 -19.84 -7.38
N GLU A 8 13.59 -18.56 -7.50
CA GLU A 8 13.14 -17.73 -6.38
C GLU A 8 11.75 -18.15 -5.87
N LEU A 9 10.90 -18.67 -6.76
CA LEU A 9 9.53 -19.11 -6.42
C LEU A 9 9.45 -20.56 -5.92
N LEU A 10 10.47 -21.40 -6.20
CA LEU A 10 10.43 -22.83 -5.85
C LEU A 10 10.22 -23.12 -4.35
N PRO A 11 10.81 -22.37 -3.39
CA PRO A 11 10.59 -22.62 -1.96
C PRO A 11 9.14 -22.45 -1.55
N ASP A 12 8.50 -21.36 -1.99
CA ASP A 12 7.10 -21.07 -1.64
C ASP A 12 6.14 -22.07 -2.27
N LEU A 13 6.43 -22.51 -3.50
CA LEU A 13 5.71 -23.58 -4.18
C LEU A 13 5.88 -24.92 -3.46
N ALA A 14 7.08 -25.23 -2.97
CA ALA A 14 7.36 -26.46 -2.22
C ALA A 14 6.69 -26.46 -0.83
N ALA A 15 6.61 -25.29 -0.18
CA ALA A 15 5.93 -25.11 1.10
C ALA A 15 4.41 -25.00 0.97
N GLY A 16 3.86 -24.98 -0.26
CA GLY A 16 2.43 -24.85 -0.51
C GLY A 16 1.84 -23.47 -0.19
N ILE A 17 2.69 -22.44 -0.04
CA ILE A 17 2.29 -21.06 0.29
C ILE A 17 1.78 -20.34 -0.96
N SER A 18 2.34 -20.68 -2.13
CA SER A 18 1.93 -20.12 -3.41
C SER A 18 1.42 -21.21 -4.36
N THR A 19 0.43 -20.86 -5.20
CA THR A 19 -0.02 -21.70 -6.31
C THR A 19 0.71 -21.28 -7.58
N GLY A 20 1.34 -22.24 -8.26
CA GLY A 20 2.07 -21.97 -9.50
C GLY A 20 1.19 -21.34 -10.57
N THR A 21 1.70 -20.33 -11.27
CA THR A 21 1.04 -19.86 -12.50
C THR A 21 1.21 -20.91 -13.60
N PRO A 22 0.31 -20.98 -14.60
CA PRO A 22 0.44 -21.95 -15.70
C PRO A 22 1.77 -21.81 -16.47
N GLU A 23 2.40 -20.63 -16.44
CA GLU A 23 3.71 -20.37 -17.04
C GLU A 23 4.86 -21.00 -16.23
N VAL A 24 4.77 -20.96 -14.89
CA VAL A 24 5.71 -21.63 -13.99
C VAL A 24 5.62 -23.14 -14.18
N GLU A 25 4.41 -23.69 -14.21
CA GLU A 25 4.18 -25.14 -14.42
C GLU A 25 4.73 -25.61 -15.76
N LYS A 26 4.46 -24.88 -16.84
CA LYS A 26 5.03 -25.18 -18.18
C LYS A 26 6.55 -25.20 -18.15
N HIS A 27 7.18 -24.24 -17.49
CA HIS A 27 8.64 -24.22 -17.40
C HIS A 27 9.17 -25.39 -16.58
N ILE A 28 8.58 -25.69 -15.41
CA ILE A 28 8.98 -26.83 -14.58
C ILE A 28 8.85 -28.13 -15.37
N ALA A 29 7.78 -28.31 -16.14
CA ALA A 29 7.60 -29.47 -17.01
C ALA A 29 8.67 -29.58 -18.11
N SER A 30 9.16 -28.45 -18.62
CA SER A 30 10.19 -28.41 -19.67
C SER A 30 11.64 -28.42 -19.17
N CYS A 31 11.90 -28.05 -17.90
CA CYS A 31 13.24 -27.84 -17.37
C CYS A 31 13.56 -28.82 -16.22
N VAL A 32 14.32 -29.86 -16.56
CA VAL A 32 14.74 -30.92 -15.63
C VAL A 32 15.42 -30.37 -14.37
N THR A 33 16.22 -29.30 -14.51
CA THR A 33 16.94 -28.74 -13.36
C THR A 33 16.03 -28.05 -12.35
N CYS A 34 14.98 -27.36 -12.82
CA CYS A 34 14.00 -26.72 -11.96
C CYS A 34 13.06 -27.76 -11.33
N ALA A 35 12.63 -28.77 -12.09
CA ALA A 35 11.84 -29.88 -11.58
C ALA A 35 12.57 -30.67 -10.47
N ALA A 36 13.84 -31.01 -10.69
CA ALA A 36 14.64 -31.72 -9.69
C ALA A 36 14.82 -30.91 -8.40
N LYS A 37 15.04 -29.60 -8.51
CA LYS A 37 15.12 -28.70 -7.35
C LYS A 37 13.81 -28.63 -6.58
N LEU A 38 12.69 -28.49 -7.29
CA LEU A 38 11.37 -28.47 -6.66
C LEU A 38 11.10 -29.77 -5.89
N GLN A 39 11.37 -30.91 -6.53
CA GLN A 39 11.21 -32.22 -5.90
C GLN A 39 12.08 -32.37 -4.65
N GLY A 40 13.34 -31.92 -4.70
CA GLY A 40 14.23 -31.91 -3.53
C GLY A 40 13.67 -31.07 -2.38
N LEU A 41 13.15 -29.87 -2.68
CA LEU A 41 12.50 -29.02 -1.68
C LEU A 41 11.24 -29.67 -1.09
N GLN A 42 10.39 -30.27 -1.93
CA GLN A 42 9.19 -30.99 -1.48
C GLN A 42 9.55 -32.17 -0.56
N GLN A 43 10.62 -32.90 -0.86
CA GLN A 43 11.13 -33.95 0.03
C GLN A 43 11.59 -33.38 1.38
N THR A 44 12.28 -32.24 1.39
CA THR A 44 12.67 -31.60 2.66
C THR A 44 11.47 -31.12 3.47
N MET A 45 10.43 -30.58 2.82
CA MET A 45 9.20 -30.18 3.51
C MET A 45 8.47 -31.39 4.09
N ALA A 46 8.39 -32.50 3.35
CA ALA A 46 7.79 -33.74 3.85
C ALA A 46 8.52 -34.30 5.09
N LEU A 47 9.85 -34.14 5.18
CA LEU A 47 10.61 -34.49 6.38
C LEU A 47 10.35 -33.52 7.55
N LEU A 48 10.17 -32.23 7.26
CA LEU A 48 9.81 -31.24 8.28
C LEU A 48 8.40 -31.47 8.83
N ASP A 49 7.46 -31.94 8.00
CA ASP A 49 6.10 -32.29 8.43
C ASP A 49 6.05 -33.49 9.39
N GLU A 50 7.07 -34.35 9.40
CA GLU A 50 7.20 -35.43 10.38
C GLU A 50 7.54 -34.90 11.79
N TRP A 51 8.09 -33.69 11.89
CA TRP A 51 8.48 -33.12 13.17
C TRP A 51 7.25 -32.82 14.04
N LYS A 52 7.19 -33.50 15.19
CA LYS A 52 6.16 -33.24 16.21
C LYS A 52 6.57 -32.05 17.07
N ALA A 53 5.75 -31.00 17.04
CA ALA A 53 5.91 -29.87 17.93
C ALA A 53 5.84 -30.32 19.40
N PRO A 54 6.81 -29.95 20.26
CA PRO A 54 6.75 -30.25 21.68
C PRO A 54 5.60 -29.48 22.34
N GLU A 55 4.99 -30.07 23.37
CA GLU A 55 3.97 -29.34 24.14
C GLU A 55 4.56 -28.08 24.79
N PRO A 56 3.84 -26.95 24.74
CA PRO A 56 4.30 -25.72 25.36
C PRO A 56 4.45 -25.89 26.87
N SER A 57 5.40 -25.16 27.47
CA SER A 57 5.59 -25.22 28.92
C SER A 57 4.30 -24.79 29.66
N PRO A 58 4.01 -25.32 30.86
CA PRO A 58 2.78 -25.00 31.60
C PRO A 58 2.53 -23.51 31.86
N TYR A 59 3.59 -22.68 31.84
CA TYR A 59 3.51 -21.23 32.07
C TYR A 59 3.57 -20.40 30.79
N PHE A 60 3.63 -21.03 29.62
CA PHE A 60 3.78 -20.33 28.34
C PHE A 60 2.64 -19.34 28.12
N ASP A 61 1.39 -19.78 28.25
CA ASP A 61 0.21 -18.94 28.02
C ASP A 61 0.14 -17.78 29.00
N THR A 62 0.44 -18.03 30.29
CA THR A 62 0.43 -16.97 31.30
C THR A 62 1.47 -15.88 31.02
N ARG A 63 2.66 -16.27 30.53
CA ARG A 63 3.72 -15.33 30.15
C ARG A 63 3.37 -14.60 28.85
N LEU A 64 2.78 -15.29 27.90
CA LEU A 64 2.35 -14.71 26.63
C LEU A 64 1.24 -13.67 26.86
N GLU A 65 0.23 -14.00 27.67
CA GLU A 65 -0.85 -13.07 28.03
C GLU A 65 -0.31 -11.84 28.78
N ALA A 66 0.63 -12.04 29.71
CA ALA A 66 1.28 -10.93 30.40
C ALA A 66 1.98 -9.99 29.41
N ARG A 67 2.76 -10.54 28.47
CA ARG A 67 3.44 -9.76 27.43
C ARG A 67 2.47 -9.09 26.46
N PHE A 68 1.40 -9.77 26.08
CA PHE A 68 0.38 -9.21 25.22
C PHE A 68 -0.30 -8.00 25.87
N ARG A 69 -0.66 -8.10 27.16
CA ARG A 69 -1.21 -6.97 27.91
C ARG A 69 -0.21 -5.83 28.05
N GLU A 70 1.06 -6.13 28.28
CA GLU A 70 2.10 -5.10 28.31
C GLU A 70 2.20 -4.35 26.97
N GLU A 71 2.21 -5.06 25.84
CA GLU A 71 2.28 -4.42 24.51
C GLU A 71 1.01 -3.64 24.15
N VAL A 72 -0.17 -4.17 24.50
CA VAL A 72 -1.45 -3.46 24.30
C VAL A 72 -1.58 -2.24 25.20
N ALA A 73 -1.06 -2.32 26.44
CA ALA A 73 -1.08 -1.22 27.39
C ALA A 73 0.07 -0.21 27.17
N ARG A 74 1.08 -0.55 26.36
CA ARG A 74 2.12 0.41 25.99
C ARG A 74 1.47 1.56 25.23
N PRO A 75 1.54 2.79 25.75
CA PRO A 75 1.01 3.93 25.03
C PRO A 75 1.75 4.04 23.70
N ALA A 76 1.01 4.27 22.62
CA ALA A 76 1.61 4.52 21.32
C ALA A 76 2.56 5.73 21.44
N THR A 77 3.86 5.48 21.52
CA THR A 77 4.89 6.50 21.61
C THR A 77 5.09 7.11 20.22
N GLY A 78 4.18 7.99 19.84
CA GLY A 78 4.27 8.80 18.63
C GLY A 78 3.95 10.25 18.96
N TRP A 79 4.58 11.18 18.23
CA TRP A 79 4.32 12.62 18.36
C TRP A 79 2.82 13.00 18.27
N LEU A 80 2.02 12.18 17.59
CA LEU A 80 0.57 12.34 17.44
C LEU A 80 -0.26 11.93 18.67
N HIS A 81 0.34 11.38 19.73
CA HIS A 81 -0.39 10.99 20.95
C HIS A 81 -1.03 12.21 21.65
N TRP A 82 -0.49 13.41 21.47
CA TRP A 82 -1.09 14.66 21.97
C TRP A 82 -2.47 14.95 21.37
N LEU A 83 -2.68 14.60 20.09
CA LEU A 83 -3.92 14.86 19.35
C LEU A 83 -5.10 14.00 19.81
N ARG A 84 -4.82 12.81 20.36
CA ARG A 84 -5.82 11.88 20.90
C ARG A 84 -6.35 12.26 22.29
N ARG A 85 -5.88 13.35 22.90
CA ARG A 85 -6.45 13.81 24.19
C ARG A 85 -7.86 14.38 23.96
N PRO A 86 -8.88 13.94 24.74
CA PRO A 86 -10.28 14.36 24.56
C PRO A 86 -10.49 15.88 24.69
N ALA A 87 -9.56 16.59 25.33
CA ALA A 87 -9.55 18.04 25.40
C ALA A 87 -9.49 18.72 24.02
N TRP A 88 -8.77 18.14 23.04
CA TRP A 88 -8.69 18.71 21.69
C TRP A 88 -9.94 18.45 20.88
N ALA A 89 -10.60 17.30 21.09
CA ALA A 89 -11.88 16.99 20.45
C ALA A 89 -12.97 17.99 20.85
N MET A 90 -13.04 18.35 22.14
CA MET A 90 -13.99 19.36 22.63
C MET A 90 -13.68 20.76 22.10
N SER A 91 -12.40 21.13 22.04
CA SER A 91 -11.97 22.43 21.48
C SER A 91 -12.30 22.53 19.99
N LEU A 92 -12.03 21.48 19.20
CA LEU A 92 -12.33 21.45 17.78
C LEU A 92 -13.84 21.48 17.52
N ALA A 93 -14.63 20.73 18.29
CA ALA A 93 -16.09 20.78 18.21
C ALA A 93 -16.62 22.19 18.53
N ALA A 94 -16.10 22.85 19.56
CA ALA A 94 -16.48 24.21 19.91
C ALA A 94 -16.14 25.23 18.79
N VAL A 95 -14.97 25.10 18.16
CA VAL A 95 -14.56 25.94 17.02
C VAL A 95 -15.47 25.72 15.81
N LEU A 96 -15.81 24.47 15.49
CA LEU A 96 -16.73 24.17 14.39
C LEU A 96 -18.14 24.72 14.64
N VAL A 97 -18.66 24.59 15.87
CA VAL A 97 -19.96 25.16 16.24
C VAL A 97 -19.93 26.68 16.18
N ALA A 98 -18.90 27.33 16.71
CA ALA A 98 -18.74 28.78 16.63
C ALA A 98 -18.61 29.26 15.17
N GLY A 99 -17.84 28.55 14.35
CA GLY A 99 -17.72 28.82 12.92
C GLY A 99 -19.04 28.68 12.17
N ALA A 100 -19.80 27.63 12.44
CA ALA A 100 -21.12 27.42 11.85
C ALA A 100 -22.13 28.51 12.26
N VAL A 101 -22.09 28.99 13.51
CA VAL A 101 -22.92 30.10 13.98
C VAL A 101 -22.55 31.41 13.29
N VAL A 102 -21.25 31.72 13.14
CA VAL A 102 -20.77 32.94 12.46
C VAL A 102 -21.10 32.91 10.96
N VAL A 103 -20.93 31.77 10.30
CA VAL A 103 -21.30 31.61 8.89
C VAL A 103 -22.81 31.68 8.72
N GLY A 104 -23.57 30.99 9.56
CA GLY A 104 -25.04 30.97 9.55
C GLY A 104 -25.66 32.36 9.75
N THR A 105 -25.13 33.14 10.71
CA THR A 105 -25.57 34.51 10.96
C THR A 105 -25.19 35.48 9.84
N ARG A 106 -24.01 35.31 9.20
CA ARG A 106 -23.65 36.08 7.99
C ARG A 106 -24.51 35.74 6.78
N SER A 107 -24.85 34.46 6.58
CA SER A 107 -25.72 34.04 5.47
C SER A 107 -27.16 34.52 5.62
N TYR A 108 -27.66 34.69 6.85
CA TYR A 108 -29.03 35.19 7.08
C TYR A 108 -29.19 36.68 6.76
N THR A 109 -28.12 37.47 6.86
CA THR A 109 -28.11 38.90 6.48
C THR A 109 -27.91 39.17 4.99
N THR A 110 -27.61 38.15 4.17
CA THR A 110 -27.26 38.30 2.74
C THR A 110 -28.19 37.51 1.80
N SER A 111 -29.34 37.02 2.28
CA SER A 111 -30.32 36.33 1.42
C SER A 111 -31.60 37.16 1.21
N TYR A 112 -31.50 38.24 0.43
CA TYR A 112 -32.66 38.84 -0.25
C TYR A 112 -32.28 39.26 -1.67
N ILE A 113 -31.69 38.38 -2.49
CA ILE A 113 -31.91 38.36 -3.95
C ILE A 113 -31.40 37.00 -4.47
N ILE A 114 -32.26 36.14 -5.01
CA ILE A 114 -31.84 34.98 -5.80
C ILE A 114 -32.20 35.28 -7.26
N GLN A 115 -31.18 35.64 -8.05
CA GLN A 115 -31.21 35.55 -9.51
C GLN A 115 -30.51 34.23 -9.86
N THR A 116 -31.25 33.25 -10.34
CA THR A 116 -30.70 31.98 -10.82
C THR A 116 -30.25 32.13 -12.26
N ASP A 117 -28.97 32.43 -12.48
CA ASP A 117 -28.32 32.14 -13.75
C ASP A 117 -27.54 30.83 -13.61
N ALA A 118 -27.92 29.86 -14.44
CA ALA A 118 -27.28 28.56 -14.51
C ALA A 118 -25.87 28.70 -15.09
N ILE A 119 -24.85 28.44 -14.27
CA ILE A 119 -23.45 28.33 -14.71
C ILE A 119 -23.14 26.84 -14.93
N PRO A 120 -22.55 26.45 -16.07
CA PRO A 120 -22.16 25.07 -16.34
C PRO A 120 -21.16 24.57 -15.29
N THR A 121 -21.45 23.41 -14.71
CA THR A 121 -20.67 22.77 -13.66
C THR A 121 -19.35 22.23 -14.22
N GLU A 122 -18.28 23.01 -14.16
CA GLU A 122 -16.93 22.45 -14.12
C GLU A 122 -16.53 22.21 -12.66
N ALA A 123 -16.09 20.98 -12.37
CA ALA A 123 -15.75 20.55 -11.01
C ALA A 123 -14.54 21.34 -10.46
N PRO A 124 -14.56 21.73 -9.16
CA PRO A 124 -13.44 22.43 -8.56
C PRO A 124 -12.26 21.46 -8.44
N LYS A 125 -11.19 21.71 -9.20
CA LYS A 125 -9.90 21.05 -8.99
C LYS A 125 -9.33 21.53 -7.67
N LEU A 126 -9.51 20.73 -6.62
CA LEU A 126 -8.99 21.00 -5.28
C LEU A 126 -7.45 20.98 -5.32
N SER A 127 -6.81 22.14 -5.40
CA SER A 127 -5.35 22.27 -5.34
C SER A 127 -4.88 22.23 -3.89
N VAL A 128 -4.84 21.04 -3.30
CA VAL A 128 -4.08 20.81 -2.07
C VAL A 128 -2.59 20.97 -2.41
N PRO A 129 -1.80 21.74 -1.64
CA PRO A 129 -0.36 21.80 -1.82
C PRO A 129 0.22 20.42 -1.52
N VAL A 130 0.77 19.79 -2.55
CA VAL A 130 1.46 18.50 -2.46
C VAL A 130 2.68 18.69 -1.57
N LEU A 131 2.66 18.12 -0.36
CA LEU A 131 3.82 18.10 0.52
C LEU A 131 4.61 16.81 0.24
N PRO A 132 5.77 16.89 -0.41
CA PRO A 132 6.55 15.71 -0.80
C PRO A 132 7.08 14.97 0.44
N GLY A 133 7.05 13.64 0.41
CA GLY A 133 7.55 12.77 1.47
C GLY A 133 6.50 12.35 2.51
N THR A 134 5.21 12.57 2.24
CA THR A 134 4.12 11.97 3.00
C THR A 134 3.36 11.02 2.11
N ALA A 135 2.93 9.86 2.63
CA ALA A 135 2.25 8.85 1.81
C ALA A 135 1.02 9.41 1.07
N VAL A 136 0.27 10.34 1.68
CA VAL A 136 -0.90 10.98 1.03
C VAL A 136 -0.49 12.02 0.00
N GLY A 137 0.58 12.79 0.27
CA GLY A 137 1.12 13.77 -0.68
C GLY A 137 1.75 13.11 -1.90
N ASP A 138 2.50 12.02 -1.69
CA ASP A 138 3.11 11.26 -2.77
C ASP A 138 2.03 10.62 -3.65
N LEU A 139 0.97 10.06 -3.06
CA LEU A 139 -0.18 9.55 -3.83
C LEU A 139 -0.91 10.65 -4.60
N GLN A 140 -1.10 11.84 -4.02
CA GLN A 140 -1.66 12.99 -4.75
C GLN A 140 -0.74 13.50 -5.86
N ALA A 141 0.58 13.40 -5.69
CA ALA A 141 1.55 13.77 -6.70
C ALA A 141 1.51 12.79 -7.89
N LEU A 142 1.41 11.49 -7.62
CA LEU A 142 1.27 10.47 -8.66
C LEU A 142 -0.05 10.62 -9.40
N GLU A 143 -1.17 10.80 -8.68
CA GLU A 143 -2.50 10.98 -9.27
C GLU A 143 -2.56 12.21 -10.19
N ARG A 144 -1.98 13.34 -9.77
CA ARG A 144 -1.97 14.57 -10.58
C ARG A 144 -1.14 14.43 -11.86
N ASN A 145 -0.11 13.59 -11.85
CA ASN A 145 0.77 13.37 -13.00
C ASN A 145 0.40 12.10 -13.78
N ASN A 146 -0.74 11.46 -13.48
CA ASN A 146 -1.14 10.20 -14.10
C ASN A 146 -1.26 10.30 -15.63
N GLU A 147 -1.77 11.42 -16.16
CA GLU A 147 -1.84 11.66 -17.61
C GLU A 147 -0.45 11.70 -18.28
N LEU A 148 0.58 12.22 -17.59
CA LEU A 148 1.96 12.23 -18.09
C LEU A 148 2.57 10.83 -18.11
N TYR A 149 2.22 9.98 -17.13
CA TYR A 149 2.69 8.60 -17.06
C TYR A 149 1.91 7.65 -17.99
N ALA A 150 0.66 8.00 -18.32
CA ALA A 150 -0.17 7.24 -19.24
C ALA A 150 0.15 7.50 -20.71
N ASP A 151 0.95 8.53 -21.02
CA ASP A 151 1.43 8.84 -22.36
C ASP A 151 2.62 7.94 -22.72
N PHE A 152 2.32 6.64 -22.90
CA PHE A 152 3.30 5.62 -23.27
C PHE A 152 3.86 5.80 -24.69
N ASP A 153 3.25 6.65 -25.52
CA ASP A 153 3.70 6.94 -26.90
C ASP A 153 5.08 7.64 -26.94
N MET A 154 5.48 8.35 -25.87
CA MET A 154 6.81 8.98 -25.75
C MET A 154 7.96 7.99 -25.46
N LEU A 155 7.66 6.76 -25.04
CA LEU A 155 8.69 5.73 -24.81
C LEU A 155 9.07 4.97 -26.10
N ASP A 156 8.21 5.01 -27.12
CA ASP A 156 8.50 4.45 -28.45
C ASP A 156 9.43 5.36 -29.26
N GLU A 157 9.35 6.68 -29.05
CA GLU A 157 10.20 7.66 -29.75
C GLU A 157 11.65 7.70 -29.21
N LEU A 158 11.88 7.26 -27.97
CA LEU A 158 13.22 7.11 -27.37
C LEU A 158 13.95 5.82 -27.80
N GLN A 159 13.28 4.87 -28.46
CA GLN A 159 13.93 3.69 -29.04
C GLN A 159 14.45 3.90 -30.47
N VAL A 160 14.32 5.11 -31.04
CA VAL A 160 14.82 5.44 -32.39
C VAL A 160 16.04 6.37 -32.34
N GLN A 161 17.05 5.98 -31.55
CA GLN A 161 18.40 6.56 -31.71
C GLN A 161 19.48 5.48 -31.66
N ASP A 162 19.20 4.33 -32.27
CA ASP A 162 20.20 3.36 -32.73
C ASP A 162 20.51 3.61 -34.22
N ASP A 163 21.13 4.74 -34.57
CA ASP A 163 22.05 4.79 -35.72
C ASP A 163 22.85 6.12 -35.73
N VAL A 164 24.04 6.10 -35.11
CA VAL A 164 25.16 6.88 -35.65
C VAL A 164 26.32 5.93 -35.83
N THR A 165 26.27 5.26 -36.97
CA THR A 165 27.38 4.57 -37.63
C THR A 165 28.54 5.52 -37.96
N ALA A 166 29.75 4.93 -37.99
CA ALA A 166 31.01 5.38 -38.61
C ALA A 166 32.03 6.20 -37.77
N ASN A 167 32.94 5.46 -37.08
CA ASN A 167 34.38 5.25 -37.39
C ASN A 167 35.17 6.38 -38.12
N PRO A 168 36.51 6.55 -37.96
CA PRO A 168 37.54 5.62 -37.47
C PRO A 168 38.21 5.93 -36.13
#